data_AF-A0A3N5JRQ7-F1
#
_entry.id   AF-A0A3N5JRQ7-F1
#
_cell.length_a   1.000
_cell.length_b   1.000
_cell.length_c   1.000
_cell.angle_alpha   90.00
_cell.angle_beta   90.00
_cell.angle_gamma   90.00
#
_symmetry.space_group_name_H-M   'P 1'
#
loop_
_entity.id
_entity.type
_entity.pdbx_description
1 polymer ?
#
loop_
_entity_poly.entity_id
_entity_poly.type
_entity_poly.pdbx_seq_one_letter_code
_entity_poly.pdbx_strand_id
1 'polypeptide(L)'
;MPERDGREMQRDGREVQRDGREMQLDAPGPQRRASCLDGRSTGMAFAVLAEIGRLLDHLATTGAGGAIDLRSLPLTAADRDQLEALLGRGEIHAELDLAGRSEVWETDYPGAWWIRHFGAGGRVASEVIAVCPVPDILAAHPADIRAGAVRLLRHLEEQGQFVGGRSAADRQESRAERAPTPTEQPHD
;
A
#
# COMPACT_ATOMS: atom_id res chain seq x y z
N MET A 1 69.91 41.10 37.09
CA MET A 1 71.29 40.70 36.71
C MET A 1 72.20 40.98 37.89
N PRO A 2 73.15 40.11 38.29
CA PRO A 2 73.44 38.73 37.83
C PRO A 2 72.33 37.72 38.23
N GLU A 3 72.64 36.51 38.75
CA GLU A 3 72.85 35.23 38.03
C GLU A 3 72.46 34.03 38.95
N ARG A 4 71.90 32.92 38.45
CA ARG A 4 72.50 31.65 37.92
C ARG A 4 73.35 30.81 38.89
N ASP A 5 72.76 29.70 39.36
CA ASP A 5 73.26 28.32 39.20
C ASP A 5 72.10 27.34 39.53
N GLY A 6 71.96 26.12 39.01
CA GLY A 6 72.78 25.44 38.01
C GLY A 6 73.39 24.11 38.46
N ARG A 7 72.57 23.13 38.91
CA ARG A 7 72.86 21.67 39.13
C ARG A 7 71.77 21.03 40.03
N GLU A 8 71.55 19.72 40.10
CA GLU A 8 71.71 18.61 39.14
C GLU A 8 70.84 17.41 39.61
N MET A 9 70.43 16.58 38.65
CA MET A 9 70.05 15.16 38.73
C MET A 9 69.85 14.48 40.11
N GLN A 10 68.69 13.83 40.27
CA GLN A 10 68.64 12.36 40.15
C GLN A 10 67.28 11.82 39.72
N ARG A 11 67.30 10.68 39.03
CA ARG A 11 66.13 9.94 38.53
C ARG A 11 65.88 8.71 39.39
N ASP A 12 64.61 8.43 39.65
CA ASP A 12 63.93 7.11 39.58
C ASP A 12 62.66 7.20 40.47
N GLY A 13 61.59 6.46 40.24
CA GLY A 13 61.34 5.48 39.18
C GLY A 13 59.84 5.26 39.02
N ARG A 14 59.44 4.56 37.95
CA ARG A 14 58.06 4.29 37.56
C ARG A 14 57.16 3.79 38.71
N GLU A 15 55.96 4.34 38.82
CA GLU A 15 54.80 3.53 39.22
C GLU A 15 53.65 3.77 38.24
N VAL A 16 53.10 2.69 37.70
CA VAL A 16 52.12 2.70 36.60
C VAL A 16 50.75 2.42 37.18
N GLN A 17 49.98 3.46 37.50
CA GLN A 17 48.55 3.29 37.75
C GLN A 17 47.83 3.09 36.42
N ARG A 18 47.47 1.83 36.14
CA ARG A 18 46.59 1.49 35.02
C ARG A 18 45.17 1.93 35.35
N ASP A 19 44.66 2.82 34.52
CA ASP A 19 43.29 3.33 34.59
C ASP A 19 42.29 2.18 34.37
N GLY A 20 41.46 1.91 35.38
CA GLY A 20 40.54 0.78 35.43
C GLY A 20 39.28 1.03 34.61
N ARG A 21 39.40 1.11 33.28
CA ARG A 21 38.23 1.10 32.40
C ARG A 21 37.64 -0.31 32.32
N GLU A 22 36.51 -0.49 32.99
CA GLU A 22 35.60 -1.61 32.74
C GLU A 22 35.16 -1.59 31.27
N MET A 23 35.82 -2.42 30.46
CA MET A 23 35.35 -2.74 29.12
C MET A 23 34.20 -3.73 29.27
N GLN A 24 32.99 -3.20 29.41
CA GLN A 24 31.73 -3.94 29.31
C GLN A 24 31.73 -4.69 27.98
N LEU A 25 32.10 -5.98 28.02
CA LEU A 25 31.98 -6.89 26.89
C LEU A 25 30.51 -7.26 26.77
N ASP A 26 29.76 -6.45 26.02
CA ASP A 26 28.42 -6.79 25.59
C ASP A 26 28.48 -8.08 24.77
N ALA A 27 28.18 -9.19 25.42
CA ALA A 27 28.10 -10.48 24.78
C ALA A 27 27.00 -10.43 23.71
N PRO A 28 27.30 -10.72 22.43
CA PRO A 28 26.25 -10.79 21.42
C PRO A 28 25.26 -11.88 21.82
N GLY A 29 24.00 -11.49 22.00
CA GLY A 29 22.92 -12.40 22.33
C GLY A 29 22.81 -13.57 21.34
N PRO A 30 22.07 -14.65 21.69
CA PRO A 30 22.09 -15.90 20.94
C PRO A 30 21.77 -15.66 19.46
N GLN A 31 22.81 -15.74 18.64
CA GLN A 31 22.73 -15.52 17.21
C GLN A 31 21.80 -16.59 16.65
N ARG A 32 20.54 -16.20 16.34
CA ARG A 32 19.67 -16.97 15.47
C ARG A 32 20.49 -17.25 14.22
N ARG A 33 20.86 -18.52 14.02
CA ARG A 33 21.57 -18.95 12.81
C ARG A 33 20.76 -18.47 11.61
N ALA A 34 21.26 -17.47 10.90
CA ALA A 34 20.83 -17.19 9.54
C ALA A 34 20.97 -18.51 8.79
N SER A 35 19.92 -18.93 8.10
CA SER A 35 19.95 -20.20 7.41
C SER A 35 20.95 -20.04 6.27
N CYS A 36 21.96 -20.91 6.21
CA CYS A 36 22.98 -20.87 5.16
C CYS A 36 22.43 -21.24 3.76
N LEU A 37 21.10 -21.35 3.64
CA LEU A 37 20.34 -21.62 2.42
C LEU A 37 19.67 -20.34 1.87
N ASP A 38 19.54 -19.27 2.66
CA ASP A 38 18.69 -18.11 2.31
C ASP A 38 19.12 -17.40 1.00
N GLY A 39 20.39 -17.54 0.61
CA GLY A 39 20.99 -16.95 -0.60
C GLY A 39 21.23 -17.92 -1.78
N ARG A 40 20.61 -19.11 -1.82
CA ARG A 40 20.70 -20.05 -2.96
C ARG A 40 19.31 -20.42 -3.46
N SER A 41 19.07 -20.20 -4.76
CA SER A 41 17.88 -20.73 -5.43
C SER A 41 17.80 -22.25 -5.26
N THR A 42 16.61 -22.73 -4.89
CA THR A 42 16.31 -24.15 -4.68
C THR A 42 15.60 -24.78 -5.88
N GLY A 43 15.29 -23.98 -6.90
CA GLY A 43 14.44 -24.37 -8.03
C GLY A 43 12.94 -24.23 -7.73
N MET A 44 12.55 -23.93 -6.49
CA MET A 44 11.15 -23.72 -6.11
C MET A 44 10.51 -22.55 -6.87
N ALA A 45 11.29 -21.52 -7.25
CA ALA A 45 10.84 -20.44 -8.13
C ALA A 45 10.26 -20.97 -9.46
N PHE A 46 10.93 -21.93 -10.10
CA PHE A 46 10.46 -22.53 -11.36
C PHE A 46 9.25 -23.44 -11.15
N ALA A 47 9.15 -24.13 -10.01
CA ALA A 47 7.97 -24.92 -9.67
C ALA A 47 6.72 -24.04 -9.51
N VAL A 48 6.86 -22.87 -8.88
CA VAL A 48 5.79 -21.87 -8.78
C VAL A 48 5.46 -21.29 -10.15
N LEU A 49 6.46 -20.92 -10.96
CA LEU A 49 6.24 -20.40 -12.32
C LEU A 49 5.48 -21.40 -13.22
N ALA A 50 5.81 -22.69 -13.14
CA ALA A 50 5.10 -23.74 -13.87
C ALA A 50 3.63 -23.88 -13.43
N GLU A 51 3.34 -23.77 -12.12
CA GLU A 51 1.98 -23.80 -11.59
C GLU A 51 1.18 -22.53 -11.99
N ILE A 52 1.82 -21.35 -12.01
CA ILE A 52 1.20 -20.12 -12.55
C ILE A 52 0.81 -20.32 -14.01
N GLY A 53 1.69 -20.89 -14.84
CA GLY A 53 1.39 -21.21 -16.24
C GLY A 53 0.20 -22.17 -16.39
N ARG A 54 0.13 -23.20 -15.54
CA ARG A 54 -1.00 -24.15 -15.49
C ARG A 54 -2.32 -23.49 -15.07
N LEU A 55 -2.26 -22.57 -14.11
CA LEU A 55 -3.43 -21.80 -13.66
C LEU A 55 -3.89 -20.80 -14.73
N LEU A 56 -2.97 -20.17 -15.47
CA LEU A 56 -3.29 -19.26 -16.57
C LEU A 56 -3.99 -19.98 -17.73
N ASP A 57 -3.50 -21.16 -18.12
CA ASP A 57 -4.16 -22.01 -19.12
C ASP A 57 -5.56 -22.45 -18.65
N HIS A 58 -5.70 -22.82 -17.38
CA HIS A 58 -7.00 -23.17 -16.80
C HIS A 58 -7.99 -21.98 -16.79
N LEU A 59 -7.51 -20.78 -16.43
CA LEU A 59 -8.28 -19.54 -16.46
C LEU A 59 -8.72 -19.21 -17.90
N ALA A 60 -7.82 -19.30 -18.87
CA ALA A 60 -8.11 -19.01 -20.27
C ALA A 60 -9.10 -20.00 -20.90
N THR A 61 -9.07 -21.28 -20.48
CA THR A 61 -9.94 -22.33 -21.03
C THR A 61 -11.29 -22.48 -20.32
N THR A 62 -11.39 -22.10 -19.04
CA THR A 62 -12.60 -22.34 -18.22
C THR A 62 -13.20 -21.10 -17.56
N GLY A 63 -12.46 -20.00 -17.49
CA GLY A 63 -12.80 -18.82 -16.70
C GLY A 63 -12.58 -18.98 -15.18
N ALA A 64 -12.18 -20.16 -14.70
CA ALA A 64 -11.88 -20.40 -13.30
C ALA A 64 -10.42 -20.04 -12.97
N GLY A 65 -10.25 -19.05 -12.09
CA GLY A 65 -8.95 -18.64 -11.57
C GLY A 65 -8.40 -19.53 -10.46
N GLY A 66 -7.27 -19.12 -9.88
CA GLY A 66 -6.66 -19.77 -8.72
C GLY A 66 -5.70 -18.84 -7.97
N ALA A 67 -5.06 -19.36 -6.92
CA ALA A 67 -4.08 -18.58 -6.15
C ALA A 67 -3.00 -19.47 -5.53
N ILE A 68 -1.80 -18.92 -5.34
CA ILE A 68 -0.64 -19.58 -4.73
C ILE A 68 -0.14 -18.71 -3.57
N ASP A 69 -0.25 -19.21 -2.33
CA ASP A 69 0.32 -18.56 -1.14
C ASP A 69 1.84 -18.81 -1.06
N LEU A 70 2.64 -17.78 -1.36
CA LEU A 70 4.11 -17.84 -1.38
C LEU A 70 4.74 -17.92 0.02
N ARG A 71 3.96 -17.73 1.09
CA ARG A 71 4.40 -17.87 2.48
C ARG A 71 4.14 -19.27 3.03
N SER A 72 3.17 -19.99 2.45
CA SER A 72 2.95 -21.42 2.72
C SER A 72 4.06 -22.32 2.13
N LEU A 73 4.78 -21.82 1.12
CA LEU A 73 5.80 -22.59 0.40
C LEU A 73 7.22 -22.41 1.00
N PRO A 74 8.09 -23.43 0.92
CA PRO A 74 9.48 -23.39 1.40
C PRO A 74 10.41 -22.64 0.43
N LEU A 75 10.00 -21.45 -0.04
CA LEU A 75 10.82 -20.57 -0.87
C LEU A 75 11.92 -19.90 -0.01
N THR A 76 13.14 -19.84 -0.52
CA THR A 76 14.21 -18.98 0.06
C THR A 76 13.99 -17.50 -0.28
N ALA A 77 14.88 -16.60 0.15
CA ALA A 77 14.86 -15.23 -0.36
C ALA A 77 15.28 -15.20 -1.83
N ALA A 78 16.35 -15.90 -2.19
CA ALA A 78 16.82 -16.03 -3.57
C ALA A 78 15.77 -16.62 -4.53
N ASP A 79 14.93 -17.57 -4.08
CA ASP A 79 13.80 -18.07 -4.89
C ASP A 79 12.71 -17.00 -5.11
N ARG A 80 12.45 -16.13 -4.13
CA ARG A 80 11.46 -15.03 -4.29
C ARG A 80 11.99 -13.96 -5.22
N ASP A 81 13.24 -13.53 -5.03
CA ASP A 81 13.89 -12.54 -5.91
C ASP A 81 13.93 -13.06 -7.36
N GLN A 82 14.24 -14.35 -7.54
CA GLN A 82 14.21 -15.00 -8.86
C GLN A 82 12.78 -15.09 -9.43
N LEU A 83 11.77 -15.42 -8.62
CA LEU A 83 10.38 -15.46 -9.06
C LEU A 83 9.86 -14.08 -9.48
N GLU A 84 10.19 -13.03 -8.71
CA GLU A 84 9.82 -11.64 -9.03
C GLU A 84 10.52 -11.17 -10.32
N ALA A 85 11.79 -11.53 -10.51
CA ALA A 85 12.53 -11.24 -11.75
C ALA A 85 12.05 -12.04 -12.98
N LEU A 86 11.56 -13.27 -12.80
CA LEU A 86 11.01 -14.11 -13.88
C LEU A 86 9.59 -13.69 -14.27
N LEU A 87 8.78 -13.22 -13.32
CA LEU A 87 7.42 -12.74 -13.57
C LEU A 87 7.37 -11.30 -14.09
N GLY A 88 8.36 -10.46 -13.74
CA GLY A 88 8.42 -9.08 -14.22
C GLY A 88 7.31 -8.19 -13.65
N ARG A 89 6.99 -7.10 -14.36
CA ARG A 89 6.10 -6.03 -13.90
C ARG A 89 5.30 -5.49 -15.09
N GLY A 90 4.03 -5.89 -15.16
CA GLY A 90 3.09 -5.47 -16.19
C GLY A 90 2.60 -4.03 -16.01
N GLU A 91 1.53 -3.70 -16.73
CA GLU A 91 1.03 -2.33 -16.86
C GLU A 91 0.35 -1.79 -15.60
N ILE A 92 -0.22 -2.68 -14.76
CA ILE A 92 -1.11 -2.30 -13.66
C ILE A 92 -0.40 -2.46 -12.31
N HIS A 93 -0.37 -1.37 -11.54
CA HIS A 93 0.03 -1.36 -10.14
C HIS A 93 -0.97 -0.53 -9.32
N ALA A 94 -1.32 -1.04 -8.14
CA ALA A 94 -2.21 -0.39 -7.18
C ALA A 94 -1.65 -0.50 -5.75
N GLU A 95 -1.74 0.59 -5.01
CA GLU A 95 -1.57 0.59 -3.56
C GLU A 95 -2.93 0.80 -2.89
N LEU A 96 -3.17 0.07 -1.80
CA LEU A 96 -4.40 0.13 -1.03
C LEU A 96 -4.08 0.30 0.46
N ASP A 97 -4.86 1.11 1.16
CA ASP A 97 -4.84 1.18 2.63
C ASP A 97 -6.15 0.57 3.17
N LEU A 98 -6.10 -0.74 3.43
CA LEU A 98 -7.24 -1.56 3.84
C LEU A 98 -6.86 -2.29 5.14
N ALA A 99 -7.07 -1.59 6.26
CA ALA A 99 -6.57 -2.00 7.59
C ALA A 99 -5.03 -2.22 7.62
N GLY A 100 -4.30 -1.50 6.78
CA GLY A 100 -2.88 -1.67 6.51
C GLY A 100 -2.57 -1.53 5.01
N ARG A 101 -1.33 -1.14 4.70
CA ARG A 101 -0.86 -1.02 3.30
C ARG A 101 -0.89 -2.39 2.63
N SER A 102 -1.36 -2.43 1.39
CA SER A 102 -1.30 -3.57 0.49
C SER A 102 -0.81 -3.08 -0.87
N GLU A 103 0.10 -3.82 -1.48
CA GLU A 103 0.58 -3.61 -2.84
C GLU A 103 0.01 -4.71 -3.73
N VAL A 104 -0.54 -4.34 -4.88
CA VAL A 104 -1.03 -5.26 -5.92
C VAL A 104 -0.40 -4.84 -7.24
N TRP A 105 0.10 -5.79 -8.02
CA TRP A 105 0.55 -5.52 -9.38
C TRP A 105 0.30 -6.70 -10.31
N GLU A 106 0.07 -6.40 -11.57
CA GLU A 106 0.11 -7.39 -12.64
C GLU A 106 1.57 -7.71 -13.00
N THR A 107 1.82 -8.95 -13.38
CA THR A 107 3.12 -9.41 -13.89
C THR A 107 3.22 -9.15 -15.40
N ASP A 108 4.35 -9.48 -16.04
CA ASP A 108 4.46 -9.44 -17.52
C ASP A 108 3.57 -10.50 -18.20
N TYR A 109 2.89 -11.35 -17.41
CA TYR A 109 1.91 -12.34 -17.84
C TYR A 109 0.50 -11.89 -17.42
N PRO A 110 -0.32 -11.36 -18.36
CA PRO A 110 -1.64 -10.83 -18.03
C PRO A 110 -2.55 -11.85 -17.34
N GLY A 111 -3.28 -11.39 -16.32
CA GLY A 111 -4.09 -12.24 -15.46
C GLY A 111 -3.32 -12.98 -14.36
N ALA A 112 -1.98 -12.85 -14.28
CA ALA A 112 -1.20 -13.25 -13.10
C ALA A 112 -0.78 -12.00 -12.31
N TRP A 113 -1.19 -11.96 -11.05
CA TRP A 113 -1.10 -10.82 -10.16
C TRP A 113 -0.35 -11.17 -8.89
N TRP A 114 0.57 -10.32 -8.47
CA TRP A 114 1.22 -10.42 -7.16
C TRP A 114 0.48 -9.52 -6.17
N ILE A 115 0.11 -10.09 -5.02
CA ILE A 115 -0.62 -9.41 -3.94
C ILE A 115 0.23 -9.52 -2.68
N ARG A 116 0.66 -8.39 -2.13
CA ARG A 116 1.52 -8.31 -0.93
C ARG A 116 0.82 -7.44 0.12
N HIS A 117 0.43 -8.05 1.24
CA HIS A 117 -0.20 -7.37 2.36
C HIS A 117 0.81 -7.09 3.47
N PHE A 118 0.85 -5.86 3.98
CA PHE A 118 1.73 -5.46 5.07
C PHE A 118 0.96 -5.40 6.40
N GLY A 119 1.47 -6.10 7.41
CA GLY A 119 0.96 -6.04 8.77
C GLY A 119 1.63 -4.95 9.60
N ALA A 120 1.33 -4.95 10.90
CA ALA A 120 1.92 -4.01 11.86
C ALA A 120 3.47 -4.01 11.81
N GLY A 121 4.04 -2.80 11.75
CA GLY A 121 5.48 -2.59 11.63
C GLY A 121 6.04 -2.79 10.21
N GLY A 122 5.21 -2.73 9.17
CA GLY A 122 5.64 -2.77 7.77
C GLY A 122 6.19 -4.12 7.30
N ARG A 123 5.90 -5.21 8.04
CA ARG A 123 6.32 -6.56 7.67
C ARG A 123 5.27 -7.21 6.77
N VAL A 124 5.71 -7.93 5.73
CA VAL A 124 4.83 -8.72 4.87
C VAL A 124 4.10 -9.77 5.73
N ALA A 125 2.79 -9.65 5.81
CA ALA A 125 1.89 -10.54 6.54
C ALA A 125 1.36 -11.66 5.65
N SER A 126 0.95 -11.33 4.43
CA SER A 126 0.51 -12.26 3.39
C SER A 126 1.15 -11.91 2.05
N GLU A 127 1.45 -12.91 1.23
CA GLU A 127 2.02 -12.75 -0.10
C GLU A 127 1.54 -13.88 -1.01
N VAL A 128 0.84 -13.51 -2.08
CA VAL A 128 0.05 -14.44 -2.91
C VAL A 128 0.23 -14.09 -4.38
N ILE A 129 0.37 -15.09 -5.25
CA ILE A 129 0.09 -14.92 -6.68
C ILE A 129 -1.36 -15.30 -6.92
N ALA A 130 -2.19 -14.34 -7.33
CA ALA A 130 -3.55 -14.57 -7.78
C ALA A 130 -3.57 -14.69 -9.31
N VAL A 131 -4.24 -15.72 -9.82
CA VAL A 131 -4.43 -15.95 -11.26
C VAL A 131 -5.90 -15.75 -11.58
N CYS A 132 -6.24 -14.56 -12.06
CA CYS A 132 -7.62 -14.10 -12.28
C CYS A 132 -7.62 -12.86 -13.21
N PRO A 133 -8.75 -12.51 -13.86
CA PRO A 133 -8.81 -11.34 -14.74
C PRO A 133 -8.59 -10.02 -13.99
N VAL A 134 -9.14 -9.90 -12.78
CA VAL A 134 -8.94 -8.78 -11.85
C VAL A 134 -9.00 -9.35 -10.42
N PRO A 135 -8.05 -9.04 -9.52
CA PRO A 135 -8.11 -9.46 -8.12
C PRO A 135 -9.30 -8.87 -7.37
N ASP A 136 -10.00 -9.70 -6.58
CA ASP A 136 -11.17 -9.30 -5.79
C ASP A 136 -10.90 -8.10 -4.85
N ILE A 137 -9.65 -7.95 -4.36
CA ILE A 137 -9.24 -6.82 -3.52
C ILE A 137 -9.33 -5.46 -4.24
N LEU A 138 -9.27 -5.43 -5.57
CA LEU A 138 -9.44 -4.23 -6.39
C LEU A 138 -10.91 -3.92 -6.71
N ALA A 139 -11.82 -4.88 -6.48
CA ALA A 139 -13.24 -4.73 -6.76
C ALA A 139 -13.95 -3.97 -5.62
N ALA A 140 -14.60 -2.85 -5.95
CA ALA A 140 -15.39 -2.11 -4.98
C ALA A 140 -16.58 -2.94 -4.49
N HIS A 141 -16.71 -3.10 -3.17
CA HIS A 141 -17.78 -3.93 -2.60
C HIS A 141 -19.17 -3.28 -2.85
N PRO A 142 -20.24 -4.06 -3.17
CA PRO A 142 -21.54 -3.50 -3.55
C PRO A 142 -22.18 -2.58 -2.49
N ALA A 143 -21.84 -2.71 -1.21
CA ALA A 143 -22.30 -1.80 -0.17
C ALA A 143 -21.66 -0.41 -0.30
N ASP A 144 -20.37 -0.34 -0.62
CA ASP A 144 -19.63 0.91 -0.75
C ASP A 144 -20.01 1.66 -2.02
N ILE A 145 -20.30 0.93 -3.11
CA ILE A 145 -20.90 1.49 -4.33
C ILE A 145 -22.24 2.17 -4.01
N ARG A 146 -23.13 1.51 -3.26
CA ARG A 146 -24.42 2.10 -2.83
C ARG A 146 -24.22 3.31 -1.92
N ALA A 147 -23.31 3.24 -0.96
CA ALA A 147 -23.00 4.36 -0.07
C ALA A 147 -22.41 5.56 -0.85
N GLY A 148 -21.54 5.31 -1.83
CA GLY A 148 -20.99 6.30 -2.73
C GLY A 148 -22.06 6.99 -3.59
N ALA A 149 -23.00 6.22 -4.15
CA ALA A 149 -24.12 6.75 -4.92
C ALA A 149 -25.01 7.67 -4.07
N VAL A 150 -25.39 7.25 -2.85
CA VAL A 150 -26.19 8.07 -1.92
C VAL A 150 -25.45 9.35 -1.53
N ARG A 151 -24.14 9.26 -1.26
CA ARG A 151 -23.30 10.43 -0.93
C ARG A 151 -23.23 11.43 -2.08
N LEU A 152 -23.06 10.95 -3.32
CA LEU A 152 -22.97 11.80 -4.50
C LEU A 152 -24.31 12.49 -4.82
N LEU A 153 -25.43 11.77 -4.74
CA LEU A 153 -26.76 12.35 -4.98
C LEU A 153 -27.09 13.46 -3.97
N ARG A 154 -26.82 13.24 -2.67
CA ARG A 154 -26.98 14.29 -1.64
C ARG A 154 -26.13 15.52 -1.94
N HIS A 155 -24.87 15.32 -2.34
CA HIS A 155 -24.00 16.44 -2.69
C HIS A 155 -24.54 17.24 -3.89
N LEU A 156 -25.12 16.57 -4.89
CA LEU A 156 -25.76 17.25 -6.02
C LEU A 156 -27.02 18.03 -5.63
N GLU A 157 -27.81 17.56 -4.66
CA GLU A 157 -28.95 18.30 -4.10
C GLU A 157 -28.49 19.57 -3.37
N GLU A 158 -27.44 19.46 -2.54
CA GLU A 158 -26.80 20.57 -1.84
C GLU A 158 -26.24 21.62 -2.83
N GLN A 159 -25.56 21.20 -3.91
CA GLN A 159 -25.06 22.11 -4.95
C GLN A 159 -26.18 22.68 -5.83
N GLY A 160 -27.23 21.92 -6.11
CA GLY A 160 -28.40 22.38 -6.87
C GLY A 160 -29.15 23.53 -6.19
N GLN A 161 -29.11 23.58 -4.86
CA GLN A 161 -29.63 24.69 -4.06
C GLN A 161 -28.80 25.99 -4.20
N PHE A 162 -27.53 25.90 -4.62
CA PHE A 162 -26.72 27.07 -4.99
C PHE A 162 -26.92 27.50 -6.45
N VAL A 163 -27.05 26.55 -7.40
CA VAL A 163 -27.27 26.88 -8.82
C VAL A 163 -28.69 27.41 -9.09
N GLY A 164 -29.67 27.05 -8.25
CA GLY A 164 -31.02 27.62 -8.25
C GLY A 164 -31.12 29.05 -7.71
N GLY A 165 -30.00 29.70 -7.34
CA GLY A 165 -29.93 31.01 -6.70
C GLY A 165 -30.33 32.23 -7.56
N ARG A 166 -31.12 32.06 -8.63
CA ARG A 166 -31.87 33.19 -9.22
C ARG A 166 -33.21 33.30 -8.49
N SER A 167 -33.25 34.34 -7.65
CA SER A 167 -34.22 34.63 -6.59
C SER A 167 -35.70 34.45 -6.98
N ALA A 168 -36.51 34.16 -5.96
CA ALA A 168 -37.97 34.26 -6.01
C ALA A 168 -38.50 35.69 -6.35
N ALA A 169 -37.63 36.71 -6.40
CA ALA A 169 -37.96 38.08 -6.77
C ALA A 169 -38.64 38.21 -8.14
N ASP A 170 -38.25 37.42 -9.15
CA ASP A 170 -38.84 37.48 -10.51
C ASP A 170 -40.34 37.12 -10.56
N ARG A 171 -40.91 36.52 -9.50
CA ARG A 171 -42.33 36.16 -9.46
C ARG A 171 -43.26 37.27 -8.97
N GLN A 172 -42.73 38.38 -8.44
CA GLN A 172 -43.55 39.43 -7.85
C GLN A 172 -44.15 40.39 -8.91
N GLU A 173 -43.47 40.62 -10.04
CA GLU A 173 -43.90 41.60 -11.06
C GLU A 173 -45.10 41.11 -11.89
N SER A 174 -45.17 39.81 -12.21
CA SER A 174 -46.25 39.26 -13.06
C SER A 174 -47.66 39.31 -12.42
N ARG A 175 -47.78 39.50 -11.10
CA ARG A 175 -49.07 39.52 -10.39
C ARG A 175 -49.72 40.90 -10.33
N ALA A 176 -48.99 41.98 -10.61
CA ALA A 176 -49.51 43.35 -10.54
C ALA A 176 -50.38 43.75 -11.74
N GLU A 177 -50.22 43.08 -12.90
CA GLU A 177 -50.74 43.56 -14.19
C GLU A 177 -52.08 42.92 -14.63
N ARG A 178 -52.70 42.09 -13.77
CA ARG A 178 -54.00 41.43 -14.07
C ARG A 178 -55.09 41.81 -13.06
N ALA A 179 -55.45 43.09 -13.05
CA ALA A 179 -56.73 43.52 -12.51
C ALA A 179 -57.88 43.05 -13.45
N PRO A 180 -58.99 42.51 -12.94
CA PRO A 180 -60.11 42.07 -13.77
C PRO A 180 -61.02 43.24 -14.16
N THR A 181 -61.28 43.40 -15.46
CA THR A 181 -62.32 44.30 -15.99
C THR A 181 -63.71 43.74 -15.65
N PRO A 182 -64.68 44.55 -15.18
CA PRO A 182 -65.99 44.04 -14.78
C PRO A 182 -66.93 43.76 -15.98
N THR A 183 -67.51 42.57 -15.94
CA THR A 183 -68.82 42.11 -16.44
C THR A 183 -69.65 43.01 -17.37
N GLU A 184 -70.03 42.46 -18.53
CA GLU A 184 -71.34 42.67 -19.15
C GLU A 184 -72.03 41.31 -19.42
N GLN A 185 -73.34 41.27 -19.25
CA GLN A 185 -74.18 40.06 -19.35
C GLN A 185 -74.82 39.95 -20.76
N PRO A 186 -75.18 38.73 -21.22
CA PRO A 186 -75.90 38.56 -22.48
C PRO A 186 -77.40 38.85 -22.34
N HIS A 187 -78.04 39.28 -23.43
CA HIS A 187 -79.49 39.31 -23.56
C HIS A 187 -79.89 38.86 -24.99
N ASP A 188 -80.80 37.86 -25.02
CA ASP A 188 -81.41 37.15 -26.17
C ASP A 188 -80.47 36.59 -27.28
#